data_AF-A0A9X8VCB1-F1
#
_entry.id   AF-A0A9X8VCB1-F1
#
_cell.length_a   1.000
_cell.length_b   1.000
_cell.length_c   1.000
_cell.angle_alpha   90.00
_cell.angle_beta   90.00
_cell.angle_gamma   90.00
#
_symmetry.space_group_name_H-M   'P 1'
#
loop_
_entity.id
_entity.type
_entity.pdbx_description
1 polymer ?
#
loop_
_entity_poly.entity_id
_entity_poly.type
_entity_poly.pdbx_seq_one_letter_code
_entity_poly.pdbx_strand_id
1 'polypeptide(L)'
;PDANGRQTAEQVPGSEHVIDADAVVMAFGFRPHRMDWLAAHDVQLDKQGRILAPEGSDNAFQTSNPKIFAGGDAVRGSDLVVTAI
;
A
#
# COMPACT_ATOMS: atom_id res chain seq x y z
N PRO A 1 -22.36 -0.19 9.80
CA PRO A 1 -21.20 0.71 9.61
C PRO A 1 -20.63 1.09 10.98
N ASP A 2 -19.31 1.05 11.17
CA ASP A 2 -18.71 1.47 12.44
C ASP A 2 -18.86 2.99 12.66
N ALA A 3 -18.42 3.49 13.82
CA ALA A 3 -18.48 4.91 14.16
C ALA A 3 -17.71 5.82 13.16
N ASN A 4 -16.84 5.25 12.34
CA ASN A 4 -16.07 5.93 11.30
C ASN A 4 -16.66 5.73 9.89
N GLY A 5 -17.86 5.13 9.78
CA GLY A 5 -18.54 4.88 8.51
C GLY A 5 -18.02 3.66 7.75
N ARG A 6 -17.07 2.89 8.30
CA ARG A 6 -16.53 1.70 7.64
C ARG A 6 -17.58 0.60 7.60
N GLN A 7 -17.75 0.01 6.41
CA GLN A 7 -18.59 -1.16 6.24
C GLN A 7 -17.75 -2.43 6.37
N THR A 8 -18.34 -3.45 6.99
CA THR A 8 -17.77 -4.79 7.09
C THR A 8 -18.55 -5.69 6.15
N ALA A 9 -17.84 -6.40 5.28
CA ALA A 9 -18.47 -7.41 4.42
C ALA A 9 -18.76 -8.66 5.26
N GLU A 10 -19.97 -9.18 5.14
CA GLU A 10 -20.39 -10.43 5.76
C GLU A 10 -20.74 -11.44 4.66
N GLN A 11 -20.26 -12.68 4.81
CA GLN A 11 -20.64 -13.75 3.89
C GLN A 11 -22.09 -14.13 4.12
N VAL A 12 -22.85 -14.29 3.03
CA VAL A 12 -24.24 -14.75 3.06
C VAL A 12 -24.25 -16.20 2.58
N PRO A 13 -24.43 -17.19 3.47
CA PRO A 13 -24.43 -18.60 3.06
C PRO A 13 -25.54 -18.89 2.05
N GLY A 14 -25.24 -19.65 0.99
CA GLY A 14 -26.23 -20.04 -0.02
C GLY A 14 -26.48 -19.00 -1.11
N SER A 15 -25.72 -17.88 -1.14
CA SER A 15 -25.81 -16.85 -2.18
C SER A 15 -24.83 -17.03 -3.34
N GLU A 16 -24.16 -18.18 -3.41
CA GLU A 16 -23.17 -18.48 -4.44
C GLU A 16 -23.83 -18.66 -5.81
N HIS A 17 -23.21 -18.12 -6.85
CA HIS A 17 -23.67 -18.26 -8.22
C HIS A 17 -22.48 -18.37 -9.18
N VAL A 18 -22.73 -19.00 -10.33
CA VAL A 18 -21.73 -19.15 -11.39
C VAL A 18 -21.99 -18.06 -12.44
N ILE A 19 -20.93 -17.39 -12.85
CA ILE A 19 -20.94 -16.42 -13.94
C ILE A 19 -20.06 -16.96 -15.04
N ASP A 20 -20.61 -17.18 -16.23
CA ASP A 20 -19.84 -17.58 -17.40
C ASP A 20 -18.96 -16.43 -17.87
N ALA A 21 -17.68 -16.69 -18.09
CA ALA A 21 -16.71 -15.70 -18.53
C ALA A 21 -15.63 -16.33 -19.41
N ASP A 22 -15.30 -15.67 -20.53
CA ASP A 22 -14.19 -16.07 -21.40
C ASP A 22 -12.83 -15.71 -20.80
N ALA A 23 -12.78 -14.64 -20.00
CA ALA A 23 -11.58 -14.16 -19.33
C ALA A 23 -11.91 -13.43 -18.01
N VAL A 24 -11.00 -13.49 -17.05
CA VAL A 24 -11.09 -12.79 -15.77
C VAL A 24 -9.82 -11.95 -15.56
N VAL A 25 -10.01 -10.66 -15.25
CA VAL A 25 -8.90 -9.73 -14.96
C VAL A 25 -8.99 -9.28 -13.51
N MET A 26 -7.95 -9.58 -12.74
CA MET A 26 -7.85 -9.22 -11.33
C MET A 26 -7.45 -7.75 -11.18
N ALA A 27 -8.29 -6.93 -10.55
CA ALA A 27 -8.10 -5.48 -10.41
C ALA A 27 -8.21 -5.00 -8.96
N PHE A 28 -7.67 -5.77 -8.00
CA PHE A 28 -7.70 -5.45 -6.56
C PHE A 28 -6.72 -4.35 -6.13
N GLY A 29 -5.96 -3.78 -7.07
CA GLY A 29 -4.85 -2.86 -6.80
C GLY A 29 -3.54 -3.58 -6.45
N PHE A 30 -2.59 -2.84 -5.91
CA PHE A 30 -1.23 -3.31 -5.66
C PHE A 30 -0.90 -3.36 -4.17
N ARG A 31 0.03 -4.24 -3.81
CA ARG A 31 0.68 -4.24 -2.50
C ARG A 31 2.19 -4.12 -2.69
N PRO A 32 2.91 -3.50 -1.74
CA PRO A 32 4.36 -3.55 -1.75
C PRO A 32 4.85 -4.99 -1.78
N HIS A 33 5.74 -5.29 -2.73
CA HIS A 33 6.47 -6.55 -2.72
C HIS A 33 7.57 -6.47 -1.64
N ARG A 34 8.06 -7.63 -1.19
CA ARG A 34 9.18 -7.67 -0.25
C ARG A 34 10.45 -7.15 -0.94
N MET A 35 11.11 -6.19 -0.30
CA MET A 35 12.36 -5.58 -0.75
C MET A 35 13.47 -5.90 0.25
N ASP A 36 13.86 -7.17 0.34
CA ASP A 36 14.81 -7.64 1.38
C ASP A 36 16.17 -6.91 1.33
N TRP A 37 16.56 -6.40 0.15
CA TRP A 37 17.78 -5.61 -0.02
C TRP A 37 17.77 -4.28 0.75
N LEU A 38 16.60 -3.69 1.02
CA LEU A 38 16.48 -2.47 1.81
C LEU A 38 16.90 -2.67 3.26
N ALA A 39 16.71 -3.88 3.80
CA ALA A 39 17.12 -4.20 5.16
C ALA A 39 18.66 -4.10 5.33
N ALA A 40 19.43 -4.43 4.28
CA ALA A 40 20.89 -4.28 4.29
C ALA A 40 21.35 -2.81 4.29
N HIS A 41 20.43 -1.87 4.03
CA HIS A 41 20.69 -0.44 4.01
C HIS A 41 19.97 0.31 5.14
N ASP A 42 19.55 -0.38 6.20
CA ASP A 42 18.87 0.24 7.37
C ASP A 42 17.62 1.05 6.99
N VAL A 43 16.89 0.64 5.96
CA VAL A 43 15.61 1.26 5.56
C VAL A 43 14.44 0.53 6.21
N GLN A 44 13.69 1.22 7.06
CA GLN A 44 12.54 0.70 7.77
C GLN A 44 11.27 0.72 6.91
N LEU A 45 10.42 -0.29 7.12
CA LEU A 45 9.13 -0.44 6.45
C LEU A 45 7.99 -0.40 7.47
N ASP A 46 6.80 0.01 7.02
CA ASP A 46 5.58 -0.05 7.83
C ASP A 46 4.98 -1.47 7.89
N LYS A 47 3.87 -1.62 8.63
CA LYS A 47 3.18 -2.92 8.78
C LYS A 47 2.61 -3.46 7.46
N GLN A 48 2.45 -2.61 6.47
CA GLN A 48 1.93 -2.92 5.13
C GLN A 48 3.06 -3.13 4.11
N GLY A 49 4.34 -2.99 4.51
CA GLY A 49 5.52 -3.16 3.67
C GLY A 49 5.92 -1.92 2.86
N ARG A 50 5.33 -0.75 3.14
CA ARG A 50 5.71 0.53 2.51
C ARG A 50 6.95 1.10 3.17
N ILE A 51 7.74 1.89 2.43
CA ILE A 51 8.93 2.55 2.96
C ILE A 51 8.50 3.67 3.91
N LEU A 52 9.05 3.67 5.13
CA LEU A 52 8.84 4.76 6.08
C LEU A 52 9.71 5.96 5.67
N ALA A 53 9.05 6.98 5.12
CA ALA A 53 9.67 8.23 4.67
C ALA A 53 8.69 9.40 4.93
N PRO A 54 8.63 9.91 6.17
CA PRO A 54 7.67 10.95 6.53
C PRO A 54 7.93 12.27 5.80
N GLU A 55 6.85 12.94 5.40
CA GLU A 55 6.92 14.26 4.76
C GLU A 55 7.35 15.37 5.74
N GLY A 56 6.96 15.23 7.02
CA GLY A 56 7.19 16.26 8.05
C GLY A 56 8.51 16.17 8.83
N SER A 57 9.51 15.42 8.35
CA SER A 57 10.86 15.40 8.96
C SER A 57 11.71 16.60 8.52
N ASP A 58 12.81 16.87 9.24
CA ASP A 58 13.77 17.94 8.91
C ASP A 58 14.21 17.91 7.44
N ASN A 59 14.39 16.70 6.90
CA ASN A 59 14.47 16.44 5.46
C ASN A 59 13.23 15.67 5.05
N ALA A 60 12.32 16.29 4.29
CA ALA A 60 11.10 15.64 3.82
C ALA A 60 11.43 14.37 3.03
N PHE A 61 10.65 13.30 3.25
CA PHE A 61 10.75 12.01 2.55
C PHE A 61 12.07 11.25 2.78
N GLN A 62 12.82 11.63 3.80
CA GLN A 62 14.01 10.90 4.21
C GLN A 62 13.60 9.60 4.91
N THR A 63 14.25 8.50 4.55
CA THR A 63 14.04 7.21 5.21
C THR A 63 14.80 7.15 6.55
N SER A 64 14.74 6.02 7.25
CA SER A 64 15.61 5.77 8.41
C SER A 64 17.10 5.75 8.07
N ASN A 65 17.47 5.58 6.79
CA ASN A 65 18.82 5.83 6.31
C ASN A 65 18.94 7.29 5.81
N PRO A 66 19.80 8.13 6.42
CA PRO A 66 19.93 9.54 6.05
C PRO A 66 20.36 9.80 4.60
N LYS A 67 20.91 8.79 3.91
CA LYS A 67 21.37 8.89 2.51
C LYS A 67 20.30 8.44 1.50
N ILE A 68 19.14 7.98 1.96
CA ILE A 68 18.10 7.39 1.12
C ILE A 68 16.78 8.13 1.35
N PHE A 69 16.14 8.52 0.24
CA PHE A 69 14.83 9.16 0.19
C PHE A 69 13.86 8.29 -0.61
N ALA A 70 12.57 8.37 -0.31
CA ALA A 70 11.54 7.61 -1.00
C ALA A 70 10.25 8.44 -1.14
N GLY A 71 9.51 8.26 -2.23
CA GLY A 71 8.27 8.98 -2.49
C GLY A 71 7.26 8.16 -3.30
N GLY A 72 6.11 8.78 -3.58
CA GLY A 72 5.01 8.16 -4.34
C GLY A 72 4.39 6.95 -3.65
N ASP A 73 3.88 6.01 -4.46
CA ASP A 73 3.15 4.81 -4.01
C ASP A 73 3.96 3.93 -3.05
N ALA A 74 5.29 3.94 -3.16
CA ALA A 74 6.17 3.16 -2.28
C ALA A 74 6.09 3.63 -0.81
N VAL A 75 5.65 4.86 -0.57
CA VAL A 75 5.49 5.48 0.75
C VAL A 75 4.01 5.63 1.10
N ARG A 76 3.19 6.11 0.16
CA ARG A 76 1.78 6.48 0.40
C ARG A 76 0.81 5.31 0.15
N GLY A 77 1.19 4.33 -0.66
CA GLY A 77 0.27 3.37 -1.26
C GLY A 77 -0.36 3.93 -2.54
N SER A 78 -1.11 3.10 -3.28
CA SER A 78 -1.69 3.50 -4.57
C SER A 78 -2.61 4.71 -4.45
N ASP A 79 -2.25 5.78 -5.14
CA ASP A 79 -2.94 7.07 -5.13
C ASP A 79 -2.87 7.75 -6.52
N LEU A 80 -3.33 8.99 -6.64
CA LEU A 80 -3.30 9.77 -7.86
C LEU A 80 -1.86 10.16 -8.27
N VAL A 81 -1.62 10.32 -9.58
CA VAL A 81 -0.30 10.75 -10.10
C VAL A 81 0.15 12.08 -9.49
N VAL A 82 -0.78 13.00 -9.20
CA VAL A 82 -0.46 14.32 -8.64
C VAL A 82 0.10 14.25 -7.22
N THR A 83 -0.23 13.20 -6.45
CA THR A 83 0.30 13.02 -5.09
C THR A 83 1.65 12.30 -5.10
N ALA A 84 2.17 11.90 -6.26
CA ALA A 84 3.52 11.36 -6.39
C ALA A 84 4.59 12.42 -6.69
N ILE A 85 4.18 13.66 -7.02
CA ILE A 85 5.05 14.81 -7.34
C ILE A 85 5.53 15.48 -6.05
#